data_AF-A0A8T4UHZ2-F1
#
_entry.id   AF-A0A8T4UHZ2-F1
#
_cell.length_a   1.000
_cell.length_b   1.000
_cell.length_c   1.000
_cell.angle_alpha   90.00
_cell.angle_beta   90.00
_cell.angle_gamma   90.00
#
_symmetry.space_group_name_H-M   'P 1'
#
loop_
_entity.id
_entity.type
_entity.pdbx_description
1 polymer ?
#
loop_
_entity_poly.entity_id
_entity_poly.type
_entity_poly.pdbx_seq_one_letter_code
_entity_poly.pdbx_strand_id
1 'polypeptide(L)'
;RKTTILEGVEEIETEDLVKEQDLVITLTHTGYIKSTPLEIYKQQGRGGKGIIAATTKEEDFVEDLIIANSHAHLLLFTNTGQVHWLKAYQVPETTRYAKGSAVVNLLNLEKDERITSVISVKKFSDDKYLFMATKNGLVKKTFLSEYSNPRKGGIIAINLKDTDELVDVKITDGNKVLIIESDLGRTVRFNEADVNPVGRNSMGVRGISLRGSKVIGMEICDASFLLTITENGYGKRTNIEEYRLISRGGSGVTDIKVNERNGKIAGIKVVNEKDEIIAVTKSGSLIRINISGISEIGRNTQGVRIMKLDPRDKVISIAKVISEEKVKKDFTLGAYK
;
A
#
# COMPACT_ATOMS: atom_id res chain seq x y z
N ARG A 1 38.17 36.50 39.71
CA ARG A 1 37.13 35.46 39.50
C ARG A 1 37.66 34.51 38.43
N LYS A 2 37.93 33.25 38.77
CA LYS A 2 38.44 32.20 37.85
C LYS A 2 37.27 31.30 37.48
N THR A 3 36.65 31.54 36.34
CA THR A 3 35.70 30.59 35.72
C THR A 3 35.77 30.79 34.21
N THR A 4 36.15 29.72 33.52
CA THR A 4 36.04 29.59 32.07
C THR A 4 34.63 29.10 31.78
N ILE A 5 33.87 29.85 30.98
CA ILE A 5 32.58 29.41 30.47
C ILE A 5 32.89 28.49 29.29
N LEU A 6 32.48 27.22 29.39
CA LEU A 6 32.52 26.28 28.26
C LEU A 6 31.31 26.59 27.38
N GLU A 7 31.56 27.03 26.14
CA GLU A 7 30.53 27.13 25.11
C GLU A 7 30.21 25.74 24.57
N GLY A 8 28.91 25.42 24.49
CA GLY A 8 28.39 24.27 23.75
C GLY A 8 27.99 23.08 24.62
N VAL A 9 26.89 23.18 25.35
CA VAL A 9 26.06 21.99 25.58
C VAL A 9 25.38 21.76 24.23
N GLU A 10 25.76 20.72 23.50
CA GLU A 10 24.96 20.27 22.35
C GLU A 10 23.53 20.07 22.85
N GLU A 11 22.57 20.80 22.27
CA GLU A 11 21.16 20.63 22.61
C GLU A 11 20.76 19.20 22.22
N ILE A 12 20.53 18.35 23.22
CA ILE A 12 20.07 16.98 23.00
C ILE A 12 18.69 17.06 22.35
N GLU A 13 18.57 16.61 21.11
CA GLU A 13 17.28 16.54 20.45
C GLU A 13 16.46 15.38 21.02
N THR A 14 15.14 15.50 21.06
CA THR A 14 14.27 14.40 21.54
C THR A 14 14.54 13.10 20.79
N GLU A 15 14.95 13.18 19.52
CA GLU A 15 15.32 12.03 18.68
C GLU A 15 16.57 11.28 19.19
N ASP A 16 17.51 11.97 19.83
CA ASP A 16 18.73 11.36 20.40
C ASP A 16 18.44 10.51 21.64
N LEU A 17 17.32 10.79 22.31
CA LEU A 17 16.83 10.01 23.46
C LEU A 17 16.03 8.77 23.02
N VAL A 18 15.66 8.69 21.75
CA VAL A 18 14.92 7.54 21.21
C VAL A 18 15.90 6.42 20.89
N LYS A 19 15.65 5.24 21.47
CA LYS A 19 16.42 4.04 21.17
C LYS A 19 16.25 3.65 19.70
N GLU A 20 17.37 3.47 18.99
CA GLU A 20 17.35 2.88 17.65
C GLU A 20 16.93 1.41 17.71
N GLN A 21 15.79 1.07 17.09
CA GLN A 21 15.29 -0.30 17.00
C GLN A 21 14.31 -0.46 15.83
N ASP A 22 14.12 -1.70 15.38
CA ASP A 22 13.11 -2.02 14.37
C ASP A 22 11.72 -2.11 14.98
N LEU A 23 10.78 -1.40 14.36
CA LEU A 23 9.37 -1.35 14.71
C LEU A 23 8.54 -2.01 13.61
N VAL A 24 7.52 -2.75 14.03
CA VAL A 24 6.40 -3.16 13.18
C VAL A 24 5.33 -2.10 13.31
N ILE A 25 5.15 -1.32 12.24
CA ILE A 25 4.07 -0.35 12.12
C ILE A 25 2.91 -1.04 11.43
N THR A 26 1.71 -0.90 11.99
CA THR A 26 0.49 -1.40 11.36
C THR A 26 -0.48 -0.25 11.16
N LEU A 27 -1.00 -0.12 9.95
CA LEU A 27 -2.14 0.73 9.63
C LEU A 27 -3.35 -0.17 9.38
N THR A 28 -4.43 0.13 10.06
CA THR A 28 -5.68 -0.60 9.91
C THR A 28 -6.58 0.03 8.86
N HIS A 29 -7.58 -0.73 8.43
CA HIS A 29 -8.54 -0.25 7.43
C HIS A 29 -9.35 0.95 7.89
N THR A 30 -9.69 1.03 9.18
CA THR A 30 -10.38 2.22 9.72
C THR A 30 -9.43 3.40 10.02
N GLY A 31 -8.16 3.31 9.60
CA GLY A 31 -7.19 4.39 9.70
C GLY A 31 -6.55 4.52 11.07
N TYR A 32 -6.41 3.43 11.83
CA TYR A 32 -5.65 3.42 13.08
C TYR A 32 -4.23 2.96 12.82
N ILE A 33 -3.26 3.70 13.37
CA ILE A 33 -1.85 3.42 13.25
C ILE A 33 -1.24 3.15 14.63
N LYS A 34 -0.33 2.19 14.68
CA LYS A 34 0.45 1.85 15.88
C LYS A 34 1.81 1.27 15.49
N SER A 35 2.73 1.29 16.44
CA SER A 35 4.02 0.61 16.37
C SER A 35 4.12 -0.46 17.45
N THR A 36 4.86 -1.52 17.18
CA THR A 36 5.25 -2.55 18.16
C THR A 36 6.70 -2.94 17.88
N PRO A 37 7.60 -2.97 18.87
CA PRO A 37 8.95 -3.44 18.66
C PRO A 37 8.98 -4.84 18.02
N LEU A 38 9.82 -5.01 17.01
CA LEU A 38 9.84 -6.22 16.18
C LEU A 38 10.08 -7.49 17.02
N GLU A 39 10.93 -7.41 18.04
CA GLU A 39 11.22 -8.52 18.96
C GLU A 39 9.97 -8.97 19.72
N ILE A 40 9.17 -8.02 20.21
CA ILE A 40 7.92 -8.28 20.94
C ILE A 40 6.88 -8.86 19.98
N TYR A 41 6.75 -8.28 18.78
CA TYR A 41 5.81 -8.75 17.76
C TYR A 41 6.04 -10.23 17.41
N LYS A 42 7.32 -10.64 17.28
CA LYS A 42 7.72 -12.03 17.01
C LYS A 42 7.39 -12.99 18.15
N GLN A 43 7.57 -12.57 19.41
CA GLN A 43 7.33 -13.43 20.58
C GLN A 43 5.84 -13.70 20.79
N GLN A 44 4.98 -12.70 20.54
CA GLN A 44 3.52 -12.80 20.68
C GLN A 44 2.85 -13.62 19.57
N GLY A 45 3.57 -13.98 18.49
CA GLY A 45 3.06 -14.81 17.38
C GLY A 45 3.11 -16.33 17.62
N ARG A 46 3.72 -16.79 18.71
CA ARG A 46 3.83 -18.22 19.02
C ARG A 46 2.55 -18.74 19.66
N GLY A 47 1.55 -19.00 18.83
CA GLY A 47 0.32 -19.71 19.19
C GLY A 47 -0.94 -18.92 18.88
N GLY A 48 -1.61 -19.24 17.78
CA GLY A 48 -2.88 -18.60 17.47
C GLY A 48 -3.47 -19.04 16.15
N LYS A 49 -4.25 -20.12 16.22
CA LYS A 49 -5.17 -20.71 15.23
C LYS A 49 -5.37 -19.91 13.94
N GLY A 50 -5.03 -20.53 12.81
CA GLY A 50 -5.63 -20.19 11.52
C GLY A 50 -7.13 -20.41 11.62
N ILE A 51 -7.88 -19.36 11.93
CA ILE A 51 -9.32 -19.39 11.91
C ILE A 51 -9.74 -18.80 10.58
N ILE A 52 -10.15 -19.70 9.68
CA ILE A 52 -11.06 -19.41 8.59
C ILE A 52 -12.38 -19.02 9.26
N ALA A 53 -12.59 -17.74 9.54
CA ALA A 53 -13.90 -17.23 9.93
C ALA A 53 -14.09 -15.84 9.36
N ALA A 54 -15.26 -15.61 8.77
CA ALA A 54 -15.78 -14.28 8.59
C ALA A 54 -15.96 -13.68 10.00
N THR A 55 -15.09 -12.76 10.41
CA THR A 55 -15.26 -12.05 11.68
C THR A 55 -16.19 -10.85 11.51
N THR A 56 -16.96 -10.56 12.56
CA THR A 56 -18.03 -9.55 12.60
C THR A 56 -17.51 -8.11 12.74
N LYS A 57 -18.38 -7.14 12.44
CA LYS A 57 -18.25 -5.66 12.43
C LYS A 57 -17.33 -4.94 13.43
N GLU A 58 -16.91 -5.56 14.52
CA GLU A 58 -16.15 -4.91 15.61
C GLU A 58 -14.63 -5.13 15.52
N GLU A 59 -14.16 -6.00 14.64
CA GLU A 59 -12.72 -6.22 14.45
C GLU A 59 -12.21 -5.42 13.25
N ASP A 60 -11.39 -4.41 13.54
CA ASP A 60 -10.58 -3.73 12.53
C ASP A 60 -9.35 -4.59 12.21
N PHE A 61 -8.94 -4.63 10.95
CA PHE A 61 -7.82 -5.45 10.51
C PHE A 61 -6.69 -4.59 9.98
N VAL A 62 -5.48 -5.15 10.05
CA VAL A 62 -4.29 -4.52 9.51
C VAL A 62 -4.34 -4.57 7.99
N GLU A 63 -4.43 -3.39 7.36
CA GLU A 63 -4.40 -3.22 5.91
C GLU A 63 -2.96 -3.15 5.42
N ASP A 64 -2.10 -2.39 6.12
CA ASP A 64 -0.66 -2.30 5.86
C ASP A 64 0.14 -2.68 7.09
N LEU A 65 1.20 -3.46 6.87
CA LEU A 65 2.23 -3.74 7.87
C LEU A 65 3.59 -3.36 7.29
N ILE A 66 4.32 -2.53 8.02
CA ILE A 66 5.57 -1.92 7.57
C ILE A 66 6.61 -2.17 8.64
N ILE A 67 7.77 -2.66 8.23
CA ILE A 67 8.94 -2.73 9.11
C ILE A 67 9.76 -1.49 8.85
N ALA A 68 10.02 -0.73 9.90
CA ALA A 68 10.83 0.47 9.82
C ALA A 68 11.72 0.58 11.05
N ASN A 69 12.92 1.09 10.86
CA ASN A 69 13.73 1.58 11.97
C ASN A 69 13.00 2.76 12.64
N SER A 70 13.11 2.89 13.96
CA SER A 70 12.50 3.95 14.76
C SER A 70 12.75 5.36 14.22
N HIS A 71 13.92 5.62 13.63
CA HIS A 71 14.34 6.93 13.12
C HIS A 71 13.98 7.14 11.64
N ALA A 72 13.43 6.13 10.97
CA ALA A 72 12.96 6.24 9.59
C ALA A 72 11.76 7.17 9.47
N HIS A 73 11.62 7.79 8.30
CA HIS A 73 10.43 8.54 7.95
C HIS A 73 9.38 7.63 7.35
N LEU A 74 8.14 7.78 7.82
CA LEU A 74 6.94 7.25 7.21
C LEU A 74 6.31 8.35 6.38
N LEU A 75 6.28 8.16 5.07
CA LEU A 75 5.62 9.06 4.13
C LEU A 75 4.18 8.57 3.95
N LEU A 76 3.21 9.36 4.42
CA LEU A 76 1.79 9.04 4.34
C LEU A 76 1.17 9.86 3.21
N PHE A 77 0.78 9.18 2.14
CA PHE A 77 0.17 9.78 0.96
C PHE A 77 -1.34 9.79 1.07
N THR A 78 -1.97 10.84 0.56
CA THR A 78 -3.42 11.03 0.67
C THR A 78 -4.12 10.97 -0.69
N ASN A 79 -5.41 10.68 -0.69
CA ASN A 79 -6.23 10.67 -1.91
C ASN A 79 -6.27 12.03 -2.63
N THR A 80 -6.05 13.14 -1.93
CA THR A 80 -5.97 14.51 -2.48
C THR A 80 -4.59 14.83 -3.07
N GLY A 81 -3.64 13.89 -3.03
CA GLY A 81 -2.31 14.05 -3.62
C GLY A 81 -1.32 14.80 -2.72
N GLN A 82 -1.57 14.87 -1.41
CA GLN A 82 -0.59 15.35 -0.43
C GLN A 82 0.27 14.21 0.09
N VAL A 83 1.42 14.57 0.68
CA VAL A 83 2.24 13.68 1.50
C VAL A 83 2.60 14.35 2.81
N HIS A 84 2.50 13.57 3.88
CA HIS A 84 2.90 13.93 5.23
C HIS A 84 4.00 13.00 5.72
N TRP A 85 4.69 13.40 6.79
CA TRP A 85 5.74 12.60 7.40
C TRP A 85 5.42 12.35 8.86
N LEU A 86 5.73 11.15 9.31
CA LEU A 86 5.89 10.80 10.72
C LEU A 86 7.24 10.11 10.87
N LYS A 87 8.01 10.44 11.90
CA LYS A 87 9.09 9.55 12.32
C LYS A 87 8.45 8.29 12.89
N ALA A 88 9.03 7.12 12.63
CA ALA A 88 8.46 5.86 13.08
C ALA A 88 8.26 5.81 14.61
N TYR A 89 9.16 6.42 15.40
CA TYR A 89 9.02 6.55 16.86
C TYR A 89 7.88 7.46 17.32
N GLN A 90 7.36 8.34 16.46
CA GLN A 90 6.19 9.17 16.77
C GLN A 90 4.88 8.38 16.67
N VAL A 91 4.91 7.22 16.01
CA VAL A 91 3.76 6.33 15.96
C VAL A 91 3.59 5.66 17.33
N PRO A 92 2.40 5.75 17.96
CA PRO A 92 2.17 5.24 19.31
C PRO A 92 2.58 3.76 19.46
N GLU A 93 3.52 3.52 20.38
CA GLU A 93 3.95 2.18 20.72
C GLU A 93 2.87 1.48 21.57
N THR A 94 2.36 0.36 21.08
CA THR A 94 1.32 -0.41 21.76
C THR A 94 1.51 -1.91 21.54
N THR A 95 0.73 -2.72 22.25
CA THR A 95 0.75 -4.18 22.07
C THR A 95 0.11 -4.60 20.75
N ARG A 96 0.41 -5.82 20.28
CA ARG A 96 -0.13 -6.37 19.03
C ARG A 96 -1.67 -6.36 18.97
N TYR A 97 -2.35 -6.47 20.11
CA TYR A 97 -3.82 -6.50 20.20
C TYR A 97 -4.46 -5.14 20.46
N ALA A 98 -3.68 -4.10 20.79
CA ALA A 98 -4.22 -2.76 21.01
C ALA A 98 -4.67 -2.11 19.69
N LYS A 99 -5.64 -1.19 19.74
CA LYS A 99 -6.16 -0.53 18.53
C LYS A 99 -5.17 0.45 17.90
N GLY A 100 -4.33 1.12 18.69
CA GLY A 100 -3.50 2.24 18.25
C GLY A 100 -4.24 3.57 18.30
N SER A 101 -3.76 4.55 17.55
CA SER A 101 -4.37 5.88 17.45
C SER A 101 -4.83 6.16 16.03
N ALA A 102 -5.93 6.89 15.87
CA ALA A 102 -6.40 7.30 14.56
C ALA A 102 -5.33 8.19 13.88
N VAL A 103 -4.99 7.89 12.62
CA VAL A 103 -3.93 8.60 11.87
C VAL A 103 -4.24 10.09 11.71
N VAL A 104 -5.53 10.43 11.62
CA VAL A 104 -6.04 11.82 11.60
C VAL A 104 -5.71 12.60 12.87
N ASN A 105 -5.37 11.95 13.98
CA ASN A 105 -4.95 12.65 15.21
C ASN A 105 -3.46 12.98 15.20
N LEU A 106 -2.67 12.30 14.35
CA LEU A 106 -1.23 12.52 14.20
C LEU A 106 -0.93 13.49 13.05
N LEU A 107 -1.86 13.65 12.11
CA LEU A 107 -1.72 14.45 10.91
C LEU A 107 -2.85 15.48 10.81
N ASN A 108 -2.53 16.68 10.35
CA ASN A 108 -3.55 17.67 10.00
C ASN A 108 -4.10 17.35 8.62
N LEU A 109 -5.08 16.45 8.57
CA LEU A 109 -5.77 16.08 7.33
C LEU A 109 -7.00 16.97 7.11
N GLU A 110 -7.23 17.36 5.87
CA GLU A 110 -8.43 18.08 5.46
C GLU A 110 -9.68 17.17 5.52
N LYS A 111 -10.85 17.78 5.43
CA LYS A 111 -12.10 17.02 5.36
C LYS A 111 -12.10 16.11 4.11
N ASP A 112 -12.50 14.85 4.29
CA ASP A 112 -12.55 13.80 3.25
C ASP A 112 -11.17 13.39 2.70
N GLU A 113 -10.09 13.88 3.30
CA GLU A 113 -8.73 13.42 3.04
C GLU A 113 -8.45 12.13 3.81
N ARG A 114 -7.98 11.11 3.09
CA ARG A 114 -7.66 9.78 3.63
C ARG A 114 -6.33 9.29 3.12
N ILE A 115 -5.66 8.48 3.92
CA ILE A 115 -4.40 7.83 3.52
C ILE A 115 -4.68 6.79 2.44
N THR A 116 -3.83 6.77 1.42
CA THR A 116 -3.88 5.82 0.29
C THR A 116 -2.65 4.93 0.25
N SER A 117 -1.51 5.39 0.76
CA SER A 117 -0.29 4.59 0.84
C SER A 117 0.62 5.11 1.95
N VAL A 118 1.35 4.19 2.59
CA VAL A 118 2.41 4.53 3.56
C VAL A 118 3.72 3.90 3.10
N ILE A 119 4.77 4.72 2.97
CA ILE A 119 6.09 4.30 2.52
C ILE A 119 7.12 4.61 3.61
N SER A 120 7.87 3.60 4.06
CA SER A 120 8.99 3.79 4.97
C SER A 120 10.26 4.15 4.20
N VAL A 121 10.97 5.19 4.66
CA VAL A 121 12.17 5.74 4.03
C VAL A 121 13.20 6.04 5.11
N LYS A 122 14.33 5.34 5.05
CA LYS A 122 15.49 5.64 5.93
C LYS A 122 16.33 6.80 5.38
N LYS A 123 16.52 6.86 4.06
CA LYS A 123 17.31 7.90 3.39
C LYS A 123 16.61 8.33 2.11
N PHE A 124 16.57 9.63 1.89
CA PHE A 124 16.09 10.22 0.64
C PHE A 124 17.23 10.25 -0.38
N SER A 125 17.00 9.72 -1.57
CA SER A 125 18.04 9.54 -2.59
C SER A 125 17.51 9.74 -4.01
N ASP A 126 18.43 10.02 -4.94
CA ASP A 126 18.13 10.21 -6.37
C ASP A 126 18.12 8.89 -7.18
N ASP A 127 18.50 7.78 -6.56
CA ASP A 127 18.46 6.44 -7.18
C ASP A 127 17.15 5.68 -6.91
N LYS A 128 16.25 6.28 -6.10
CA LYS A 128 14.91 5.77 -5.81
C LYS A 128 13.85 6.75 -6.28
N TYR A 129 12.69 6.20 -6.58
CA TYR A 129 11.56 6.97 -7.04
C TYR A 129 10.30 6.61 -6.26
N LEU A 130 9.38 7.57 -6.19
CA LEU A 130 7.99 7.34 -5.85
C LEU A 130 7.19 7.33 -7.14
N PHE A 131 6.61 6.17 -7.44
CA PHE A 131 5.73 5.97 -8.57
C PHE A 131 4.29 6.02 -8.10
N MET A 132 3.49 6.86 -8.72
CA MET A 132 2.11 7.18 -8.32
C MET A 132 1.15 6.81 -9.44
N ALA A 133 -0.05 6.37 -9.08
CA ALA A 133 -1.16 6.15 -10.00
C ALA A 133 -2.43 6.85 -9.50
N THR A 134 -3.14 7.50 -10.42
CA THR A 134 -4.39 8.20 -10.11
C THR A 134 -5.60 7.43 -10.63
N LYS A 135 -6.77 7.74 -10.05
CA LYS A 135 -8.08 7.18 -10.39
C LYS A 135 -8.41 7.37 -11.87
N ASN A 136 -8.00 8.49 -12.46
CA ASN A 136 -8.21 8.80 -13.87
C ASN A 136 -7.11 8.26 -14.81
N GLY A 137 -6.21 7.41 -14.30
CA GLY A 137 -5.25 6.68 -15.12
C GLY A 137 -4.00 7.48 -15.49
N LEU A 138 -3.72 8.56 -14.77
CA LEU A 138 -2.42 9.21 -14.81
C LEU A 138 -1.44 8.45 -13.93
N VAL A 139 -0.17 8.50 -14.32
CA VAL A 139 0.95 7.97 -13.56
C VAL A 139 2.05 9.01 -13.47
N LYS A 140 2.78 9.01 -12.37
CA LYS A 140 3.89 9.93 -12.17
C LYS A 140 5.05 9.24 -11.46
N LYS A 141 6.26 9.52 -11.93
CA LYS A 141 7.49 9.15 -11.26
C LYS A 141 8.19 10.41 -10.75
N THR A 142 8.58 10.42 -9.48
CA THR A 142 9.31 11.54 -8.86
C THR A 142 10.49 10.98 -8.09
N PHE A 143 11.65 11.65 -8.12
CA PHE A 143 12.79 11.26 -7.29
C PHE A 143 12.41 11.28 -5.81
N LEU A 144 12.93 10.33 -5.03
CA LEU A 144 12.65 10.26 -3.60
C LEU A 144 13.27 11.45 -2.84
N SER A 145 14.41 11.97 -3.31
CA SER A 145 15.08 13.18 -2.81
C SER A 145 14.18 14.43 -2.73
N GLU A 146 13.19 14.55 -3.62
CA GLU A 146 12.24 15.67 -3.65
C GLU A 146 11.36 15.77 -2.38
N TYR A 147 11.37 14.72 -1.56
CA TYR A 147 10.58 14.58 -0.33
C TYR A 147 11.44 14.66 0.95
N SER A 148 12.71 15.06 0.81
CA SER A 148 13.71 15.14 1.90
C SER A 148 13.49 16.27 2.91
N ASN A 149 12.56 17.20 2.63
CA ASN A 149 12.29 18.37 3.47
C ASN A 149 10.86 18.32 4.05
N PRO A 150 10.65 17.62 5.18
CA PRO A 150 9.35 17.52 5.83
C PRO A 150 8.78 18.89 6.22
N ARG A 151 7.46 19.04 6.09
CA ARG A 151 6.72 20.23 6.53
C ARG A 151 5.52 19.80 7.36
N LYS A 152 5.23 20.54 8.44
CA LYS A 152 4.15 20.23 9.39
C LYS A 152 2.76 20.10 8.73
N GLY A 153 2.49 20.88 7.68
CA GLY A 153 1.24 20.84 6.92
C GLY A 153 1.22 19.85 5.76
N GLY A 154 2.27 19.02 5.59
CA GLY A 154 2.45 18.23 4.38
C GLY A 154 2.91 19.06 3.18
N ILE A 155 3.13 18.38 2.06
CA ILE A 155 3.42 19.01 0.76
C ILE A 155 2.65 18.32 -0.35
N ILE A 156 2.49 19.01 -1.48
CA ILE A 156 1.99 18.42 -2.71
C ILE A 156 2.93 17.28 -3.12
N ALA A 157 2.35 16.09 -3.27
CA ALA A 157 2.99 14.91 -3.83
C ALA A 157 2.68 14.80 -5.31
N ILE A 158 1.47 15.14 -5.75
CA ILE A 158 1.00 15.19 -7.14
C ILE A 158 -0.09 16.24 -7.31
N ASN A 159 -0.08 16.95 -8.44
CA ASN A 159 -1.15 17.88 -8.78
C ASN A 159 -2.31 17.13 -9.46
N LEU A 160 -3.49 17.13 -8.84
CA LEU A 160 -4.70 16.46 -9.32
C LEU A 160 -5.65 17.47 -9.95
N LYS A 161 -6.40 17.06 -10.98
CA LYS A 161 -7.44 17.87 -11.62
C LYS A 161 -8.82 17.29 -11.36
N ASP A 162 -9.82 18.16 -11.36
CA ASP A 162 -11.23 17.81 -11.31
C ASP A 162 -11.57 16.91 -10.12
N THR A 163 -12.07 15.70 -10.39
CA THR A 163 -12.44 14.68 -9.39
C THR A 163 -11.46 13.50 -9.36
N ASP A 164 -10.23 13.73 -9.84
CA ASP A 164 -9.15 12.74 -9.76
C ASP A 164 -8.69 12.56 -8.30
N GLU A 165 -8.22 11.35 -8.00
CA GLU A 165 -7.72 10.97 -6.68
C GLU A 165 -6.43 10.17 -6.87
N LEU A 166 -5.47 10.35 -5.97
CA LEU A 166 -4.35 9.43 -5.87
C LEU A 166 -4.87 8.07 -5.39
N VAL A 167 -4.52 6.99 -6.09
CA VAL A 167 -4.98 5.63 -5.76
C VAL A 167 -3.88 4.84 -5.07
N ASP A 168 -2.66 4.88 -5.60
CA ASP A 168 -1.54 4.08 -5.11
C ASP A 168 -0.21 4.80 -5.27
N VAL A 169 0.72 4.53 -4.34
CA VAL A 169 2.12 4.92 -4.41
C VAL A 169 3.01 3.72 -4.15
N LYS A 170 4.05 3.54 -4.96
CA LYS A 170 5.07 2.50 -4.79
C LYS A 170 6.46 3.13 -4.81
N ILE A 171 7.35 2.64 -3.96
CA ILE A 171 8.77 2.95 -4.05
C ILE A 171 9.45 2.03 -5.06
N THR A 172 10.27 2.61 -5.93
CA THR A 172 10.88 1.92 -7.07
C THR A 172 12.33 2.36 -7.27
N ASP A 173 13.04 1.66 -8.17
CA ASP A 173 14.47 1.88 -8.49
C ASP A 173 14.69 2.24 -9.96
N GLY A 174 13.62 2.55 -10.71
CA GLY A 174 13.68 2.88 -12.13
C GLY A 174 13.63 1.68 -13.07
N ASN A 175 13.77 0.45 -12.55
CA ASN A 175 13.81 -0.79 -13.33
C ASN A 175 12.61 -1.70 -13.07
N LYS A 176 11.56 -1.19 -12.42
CA LYS A 176 10.38 -2.01 -12.10
C LYS A 176 9.46 -2.17 -13.29
N VAL A 177 8.73 -3.27 -13.31
CA VAL A 177 7.58 -3.48 -14.19
C VAL A 177 6.33 -3.28 -13.34
N LEU A 178 5.43 -2.43 -13.82
CA LEU A 178 4.21 -2.08 -13.13
C LEU A 178 3.01 -2.66 -13.86
N ILE A 179 1.98 -3.02 -13.09
CA ILE A 179 0.68 -3.42 -13.60
C ILE A 179 -0.40 -2.53 -12.99
N ILE A 180 -1.27 -1.98 -13.84
CA ILE A 180 -2.38 -1.11 -13.45
C ILE A 180 -3.65 -1.71 -13.99
N GLU A 181 -4.69 -1.76 -13.15
CA GLU A 181 -5.99 -2.31 -13.50
C GLU A 181 -7.13 -1.34 -13.20
N SER A 182 -8.15 -1.36 -14.06
CA SER A 182 -9.37 -0.57 -13.91
C SER A 182 -10.53 -1.36 -13.32
N ASP A 183 -11.56 -0.65 -12.82
CA ASP A 183 -12.77 -1.25 -12.25
C ASP A 183 -13.60 -2.09 -13.25
N LEU A 184 -13.30 -1.96 -14.55
CA LEU A 184 -13.89 -2.74 -15.64
C LEU A 184 -12.95 -3.83 -16.20
N GLY A 185 -11.87 -4.16 -15.48
CA GLY A 185 -10.95 -5.25 -15.85
C GLY A 185 -10.05 -4.95 -17.03
N ARG A 186 -9.73 -3.67 -17.26
CA ARG A 186 -8.71 -3.26 -18.24
C ARG A 186 -7.36 -3.15 -17.55
N THR A 187 -6.38 -3.91 -18.05
CA THR A 187 -5.09 -4.04 -17.38
C THR A 187 -3.94 -3.71 -18.32
N VAL A 188 -3.00 -2.87 -17.87
CA VAL A 188 -1.78 -2.48 -18.59
C VAL A 188 -0.58 -2.91 -17.76
N ARG A 189 0.35 -3.66 -18.36
CA ARG A 189 1.66 -3.99 -17.79
C ARG A 189 2.74 -3.29 -18.62
N PHE A 190 3.58 -2.47 -17.98
CA PHE A 190 4.59 -1.66 -18.67
C PHE A 190 5.83 -1.45 -17.80
N ASN A 191 6.94 -1.07 -18.44
CA ASN A 191 8.18 -0.76 -17.73
C ASN A 191 8.11 0.65 -17.13
N GLU A 192 8.53 0.80 -15.87
CA GLU A 192 8.63 2.10 -15.21
C GLU A 192 9.52 3.11 -15.99
N ALA A 193 10.51 2.60 -16.72
CA ALA A 193 11.40 3.39 -17.58
C ALA A 193 10.63 4.20 -18.66
N ASP A 194 9.41 3.78 -19.02
CA ASP A 194 8.56 4.51 -19.98
C ASP A 194 8.04 5.86 -19.44
N VAL A 195 8.21 6.11 -18.14
CA VAL A 195 7.81 7.36 -17.48
C VAL A 195 9.06 8.10 -17.03
N ASN A 196 9.25 9.33 -17.52
CA ASN A 196 10.36 10.17 -17.06
C ASN A 196 10.08 10.71 -15.64
N PRO A 197 11.10 10.82 -14.79
CA PRO A 197 10.95 11.49 -13.51
C PRO A 197 10.66 12.97 -13.72
N VAL A 198 9.72 13.50 -12.93
CA VAL A 198 9.28 14.90 -12.98
C VAL A 198 9.06 15.41 -11.55
N GLY A 199 9.10 16.72 -11.35
CA GLY A 199 8.93 17.32 -10.02
C GLY A 199 7.54 17.12 -9.42
N ARG A 200 7.43 17.37 -8.11
CA ARG A 200 6.21 17.15 -7.30
C ARG A 200 4.96 17.89 -7.80
N ASN A 201 5.11 19.13 -8.29
CA ASN A 201 3.99 19.97 -8.75
C ASN A 201 3.41 19.55 -10.11
N SER A 202 3.99 18.54 -10.76
CA SER A 202 3.47 18.02 -12.04
C SER A 202 2.32 17.04 -11.83
N MET A 203 1.50 16.90 -12.87
CA MET A 203 0.36 15.97 -12.92
C MET A 203 0.74 14.55 -13.34
N GLY A 204 1.93 14.36 -13.91
CA GLY A 204 2.31 13.09 -14.54
C GLY A 204 1.79 12.94 -15.98
N VAL A 205 1.81 11.70 -16.46
CA VAL A 205 1.48 11.32 -17.85
C VAL A 205 0.46 10.18 -17.86
N ARG A 206 -0.18 9.92 -19.00
CA ARG A 206 -1.13 8.81 -19.10
C ARG A 206 -0.44 7.46 -18.92
N GLY A 207 -0.92 6.68 -17.96
CA GLY A 207 -0.49 5.29 -17.68
C GLY A 207 -1.43 4.24 -18.25
N ILE A 208 -2.74 4.51 -18.25
CA ILE A 208 -3.76 3.64 -18.85
C ILE A 208 -4.86 4.47 -19.52
N SER A 209 -5.39 3.97 -20.65
CA SER A 209 -6.58 4.53 -21.28
C SER A 209 -7.84 3.82 -20.75
N LEU A 210 -8.65 4.55 -19.99
CA LEU A 210 -9.73 3.97 -19.19
C LEU A 210 -11.07 3.79 -19.91
N ARG A 211 -11.34 4.50 -21.02
CA ARG A 211 -12.62 4.41 -21.78
C ARG A 211 -13.88 4.42 -20.89
N GLY A 212 -13.92 5.28 -19.88
CA GLY A 212 -15.04 5.40 -18.92
C GLY A 212 -14.94 4.55 -17.64
N SER A 213 -13.88 3.73 -17.50
CA SER A 213 -13.53 3.08 -16.24
C SER A 213 -12.68 3.99 -15.34
N LYS A 214 -12.33 3.52 -14.14
CA LYS A 214 -11.37 4.16 -13.22
C LYS A 214 -10.33 3.16 -12.74
N VAL A 215 -9.12 3.62 -12.43
CA VAL A 215 -8.08 2.76 -11.81
C VAL A 215 -8.55 2.31 -10.43
N ILE A 216 -8.34 1.02 -10.13
CA ILE A 216 -8.61 0.42 -8.81
C ILE A 216 -7.34 0.06 -8.05
N GLY A 217 -6.18 0.06 -8.70
CA GLY A 217 -4.91 -0.23 -8.07
C GLY A 217 -3.74 -0.31 -9.05
N MET A 218 -2.55 -0.23 -8.48
CA MET A 218 -1.26 -0.41 -9.15
C MET A 218 -0.36 -1.32 -8.31
N GLU A 219 0.27 -2.30 -8.95
CA GLU A 219 1.21 -3.21 -8.29
C GLU A 219 2.53 -3.30 -9.05
N ILE A 220 3.60 -3.64 -8.33
CA ILE A 220 4.88 -4.05 -8.94
C ILE A 220 4.77 -5.53 -9.29
N CYS A 221 5.19 -5.91 -10.49
CA CYS A 221 5.23 -7.30 -10.94
C CYS A 221 6.42 -8.06 -10.35
N ASP A 222 6.44 -8.28 -9.04
CA ASP A 222 7.52 -8.97 -8.31
C ASP A 222 7.15 -10.37 -7.78
N ALA A 223 5.95 -10.86 -8.13
CA ALA A 223 5.46 -12.18 -7.78
C ALA A 223 4.82 -12.88 -8.99
N SER A 224 4.47 -14.15 -8.82
CA SER A 224 4.04 -15.03 -9.91
C SER A 224 2.66 -14.69 -10.49
N PHE A 225 1.73 -14.17 -9.68
CA PHE A 225 0.34 -14.03 -10.09
C PHE A 225 -0.22 -12.63 -9.83
N LEU A 226 -1.11 -12.19 -10.72
CA LEU A 226 -2.09 -11.16 -10.42
C LEU A 226 -3.33 -11.83 -9.84
N LEU A 227 -3.67 -11.50 -8.60
CA LEU A 227 -4.97 -11.79 -8.00
C LEU A 227 -5.93 -10.65 -8.31
N THR A 228 -7.10 -11.00 -8.81
CA THR A 228 -8.21 -10.06 -9.03
C THR A 228 -9.46 -10.55 -8.30
N ILE A 229 -10.06 -9.68 -7.50
CA ILE A 229 -11.32 -9.95 -6.77
C ILE A 229 -12.37 -8.90 -7.17
N THR A 230 -13.58 -9.37 -7.47
CA THR A 230 -14.73 -8.53 -7.84
C THR A 230 -15.65 -8.27 -6.66
N GLU A 231 -16.47 -7.22 -6.78
CA GLU A 231 -17.35 -6.76 -5.71
C GLU A 231 -18.40 -7.80 -5.30
N ASN A 232 -18.78 -8.74 -6.18
CA ASN A 232 -19.72 -9.82 -5.84
C ASN A 232 -19.06 -11.10 -5.30
N GLY A 233 -17.77 -11.05 -4.96
CA GLY A 233 -17.04 -12.17 -4.34
C GLY A 233 -16.52 -13.23 -5.31
N TYR A 234 -16.40 -12.87 -6.59
CA TYR A 234 -15.72 -13.69 -7.60
C TYR A 234 -14.28 -13.24 -7.79
N GLY A 235 -13.46 -14.10 -8.36
CA GLY A 235 -12.10 -13.73 -8.70
C GLY A 235 -11.28 -14.91 -9.19
N LYS A 236 -9.99 -14.67 -9.37
CA LYS A 236 -9.02 -15.64 -9.85
C LYS A 236 -7.61 -15.14 -9.57
N ARG A 237 -6.65 -16.06 -9.60
CA ARG A 237 -5.24 -15.72 -9.82
C ARG A 237 -4.88 -16.05 -11.26
N THR A 238 -4.11 -15.19 -11.91
CA THR A 238 -3.64 -15.41 -13.28
C THR A 238 -2.13 -15.16 -13.32
N ASN A 239 -1.41 -16.00 -14.04
CA ASN A 239 0.03 -15.85 -14.19
C ASN A 239 0.37 -14.47 -14.76
N ILE A 240 1.32 -13.76 -14.13
CA ILE A 240 1.68 -12.40 -14.51
C ILE A 240 2.20 -12.31 -15.95
N GLU A 241 2.73 -13.40 -16.49
CA GLU A 241 3.23 -13.47 -17.86
C GLU A 241 2.13 -13.56 -18.92
N GLU A 242 0.88 -13.85 -18.54
CA GLU A 242 -0.24 -13.72 -19.47
C GLU A 242 -0.54 -12.25 -19.84
N TYR A 243 -0.13 -11.31 -18.98
CA TYR A 243 -0.22 -9.88 -19.25
C TYR A 243 1.02 -9.47 -20.01
N ARG A 244 0.90 -9.43 -21.34
CA ARG A 244 1.99 -8.97 -22.21
C ARG A 244 2.42 -7.54 -21.84
N LEU A 245 3.71 -7.28 -21.92
CA LEU A 245 4.24 -5.93 -21.84
C LEU A 245 3.73 -5.10 -23.02
N ILE A 246 3.26 -3.90 -22.72
CA ILE A 246 2.85 -2.89 -23.71
C ILE A 246 3.38 -1.53 -23.27
N SER A 247 3.37 -0.55 -24.18
CA SER A 247 3.68 0.83 -23.82
C SER A 247 2.62 1.41 -22.88
N ARG A 248 3.05 2.28 -21.96
CA ARG A 248 2.15 3.05 -21.10
C ARG A 248 1.09 3.83 -21.91
N GLY A 249 -0.05 4.06 -21.29
CA GLY A 249 -1.17 4.82 -21.89
C GLY A 249 -2.02 4.02 -22.87
N GLY A 250 -1.68 2.76 -23.13
CA GLY A 250 -2.50 1.83 -23.90
C GLY A 250 -3.85 1.53 -23.24
N SER A 251 -4.79 1.00 -24.02
CA SER A 251 -6.09 0.54 -23.48
C SER A 251 -5.99 -0.78 -22.70
N GLY A 252 -4.82 -1.44 -22.70
CA GLY A 252 -4.58 -2.67 -21.95
C GLY A 252 -5.11 -3.95 -22.61
N VAL A 253 -5.31 -4.98 -21.79
CA VAL A 253 -5.97 -6.24 -22.13
C VAL A 253 -7.05 -6.55 -21.09
N THR A 254 -7.98 -7.44 -21.40
CA THR A 254 -9.05 -7.82 -20.46
C THR A 254 -8.48 -8.79 -19.44
N ASP A 255 -8.58 -8.43 -18.16
CA ASP A 255 -8.21 -9.31 -17.05
C ASP A 255 -9.32 -10.25 -16.64
N ILE A 256 -10.53 -9.77 -16.43
CA ILE A 256 -11.67 -10.57 -15.99
C ILE A 256 -12.94 -10.01 -16.61
N LYS A 257 -13.91 -10.88 -16.89
CA LYS A 257 -15.21 -10.46 -17.43
C LYS A 257 -16.05 -9.77 -16.35
N VAL A 258 -16.18 -8.46 -16.46
CA VAL A 258 -17.13 -7.66 -15.66
C VAL A 258 -18.52 -7.76 -16.27
N ASN A 259 -19.49 -8.25 -15.49
CA ASN A 259 -20.89 -8.44 -15.86
C ASN A 259 -21.77 -8.40 -14.60
N GLU A 260 -23.07 -8.63 -14.72
CA GLU A 260 -24.00 -8.61 -13.56
C GLU A 260 -23.64 -9.64 -12.48
N ARG A 261 -23.15 -10.83 -12.88
CA ARG A 261 -22.72 -11.88 -11.94
C ARG A 261 -21.52 -11.42 -11.12
N ASN A 262 -20.47 -10.94 -11.79
CA ASN A 262 -19.20 -10.61 -11.16
C ASN A 262 -19.25 -9.25 -10.44
N GLY A 263 -19.97 -8.29 -11.02
CA GLY A 263 -19.83 -6.89 -10.67
C GLY A 263 -18.47 -6.33 -11.10
N LYS A 264 -18.21 -5.08 -10.72
CA LYS A 264 -16.92 -4.40 -10.92
C LYS A 264 -15.80 -5.02 -10.09
N ILE A 265 -14.56 -4.68 -10.41
CA ILE A 265 -13.40 -5.12 -9.63
C ILE A 265 -13.34 -4.34 -8.31
N ALA A 266 -13.14 -5.07 -7.22
CA ALA A 266 -12.99 -4.52 -5.87
C ALA A 266 -11.52 -4.26 -5.52
N GLY A 267 -10.59 -5.08 -6.03
CA GLY A 267 -9.16 -4.83 -5.87
C GLY A 267 -8.28 -5.88 -6.54
N ILE A 268 -6.99 -5.55 -6.59
CA ILE A 268 -5.94 -6.40 -7.15
C ILE A 268 -4.75 -6.52 -6.19
N LYS A 269 -4.04 -7.65 -6.25
CA LYS A 269 -2.73 -7.82 -5.59
C LYS A 269 -1.81 -8.69 -6.42
N VAL A 270 -0.52 -8.36 -6.43
CA VAL A 270 0.52 -9.26 -6.95
C VAL A 270 0.95 -10.22 -5.82
N VAL A 271 0.80 -11.53 -6.05
CA VAL A 271 0.88 -12.57 -5.03
C VAL A 271 1.64 -13.81 -5.49
N ASN A 272 2.21 -14.53 -4.52
CA ASN A 272 2.74 -15.87 -4.66
C ASN A 272 1.78 -16.89 -4.05
N GLU A 273 1.97 -18.18 -4.34
CA GLU A 273 1.07 -19.25 -3.87
C GLU A 273 0.89 -19.33 -2.36
N LYS A 274 1.95 -19.00 -1.62
CA LYS A 274 1.99 -19.05 -0.15
C LYS A 274 1.45 -17.79 0.51
N ASP A 275 1.06 -16.79 -0.27
CA ASP A 275 0.49 -15.58 0.28
C ASP A 275 -0.95 -15.83 0.75
N GLU A 276 -1.42 -14.95 1.61
CA GLU A 276 -2.81 -14.87 2.05
C GLU A 276 -3.31 -13.45 1.82
N ILE A 277 -4.61 -13.30 1.70
CA ILE A 277 -5.28 -11.99 1.61
C ILE A 277 -6.46 -11.95 2.58
N ILE A 278 -6.85 -10.74 2.96
CA ILE A 278 -8.11 -10.45 3.64
C ILE A 278 -8.97 -9.64 2.67
N ALA A 279 -10.20 -10.07 2.46
CA ALA A 279 -11.22 -9.30 1.75
C ALA A 279 -12.18 -8.66 2.77
N VAL A 280 -12.54 -7.41 2.52
CA VAL A 280 -13.46 -6.63 3.36
C VAL A 280 -14.75 -6.42 2.61
N THR A 281 -15.88 -6.68 3.27
CA THR A 281 -17.18 -6.38 2.70
C THR A 281 -17.75 -5.06 3.22
N LYS A 282 -18.73 -4.50 2.50
CA LYS A 282 -19.42 -3.27 2.88
C LYS A 282 -20.14 -3.41 4.23
N SER A 283 -20.59 -4.61 4.59
CA SER A 283 -21.17 -4.88 5.90
C SER A 283 -20.15 -4.89 7.04
N GLY A 284 -18.84 -4.88 6.73
CA GLY A 284 -17.75 -4.96 7.70
C GLY A 284 -17.26 -6.38 7.97
N SER A 285 -17.62 -7.36 7.14
CA SER A 285 -17.14 -8.73 7.29
C SER A 285 -15.72 -8.88 6.73
N LEU A 286 -14.87 -9.59 7.46
CA LEU A 286 -13.48 -9.86 7.07
C LEU A 286 -13.27 -11.31 6.69
N ILE A 287 -12.81 -11.56 5.48
CA ILE A 287 -12.68 -12.91 4.93
C ILE A 287 -11.21 -13.17 4.57
N ARG A 288 -10.52 -13.97 5.40
CA ARG A 288 -9.13 -14.39 5.15
C ARG A 288 -9.10 -15.57 4.18
N ILE A 289 -8.29 -15.46 3.13
CA ILE A 289 -8.24 -16.41 2.02
C ILE A 289 -6.78 -16.76 1.70
N ASN A 290 -6.51 -18.06 1.60
CA ASN A 290 -5.22 -18.58 1.12
C ASN A 290 -5.17 -18.52 -0.40
N ILE A 291 -4.09 -17.96 -0.97
CA ILE A 291 -3.96 -17.79 -2.43
C ILE A 291 -3.91 -19.15 -3.15
N SER A 292 -3.28 -20.15 -2.55
CA SER A 292 -3.25 -21.53 -3.06
C SER A 292 -4.65 -22.15 -3.27
N GLY A 293 -5.64 -21.71 -2.48
CA GLY A 293 -7.04 -22.16 -2.59
C GLY A 293 -7.84 -21.47 -3.71
N ILE A 294 -7.31 -20.42 -4.33
CA ILE A 294 -7.96 -19.72 -5.45
C ILE A 294 -7.50 -20.36 -6.77
N SER A 295 -8.43 -20.61 -7.69
CA SER A 295 -8.10 -21.20 -8.98
C SER A 295 -7.18 -20.31 -9.81
N GLU A 296 -6.14 -20.93 -10.36
CA GLU A 296 -5.32 -20.33 -11.43
C GLU A 296 -6.04 -20.50 -12.76
N ILE A 297 -6.43 -19.37 -13.37
CA ILE A 297 -7.22 -19.34 -14.59
C ILE A 297 -6.68 -18.22 -15.46
N GLY A 298 -6.66 -18.45 -16.78
CA GLY A 298 -6.25 -17.44 -17.74
C GLY A 298 -7.10 -16.17 -17.68
N ARG A 299 -6.56 -15.09 -18.27
CA ARG A 299 -7.13 -13.73 -18.15
C ARG A 299 -8.60 -13.68 -18.55
N ASN A 300 -8.94 -13.77 -19.83
CA ASN A 300 -10.29 -13.45 -20.33
C ASN A 300 -11.40 -14.48 -19.97
N THR A 301 -11.66 -14.66 -18.69
CA THR A 301 -12.59 -15.60 -18.07
C THR A 301 -13.45 -14.87 -17.03
N GLN A 302 -14.44 -15.56 -16.47
CA GLN A 302 -15.28 -14.99 -15.40
C GLN A 302 -14.68 -15.20 -14.00
N GLY A 303 -13.60 -15.98 -13.86
CA GLY A 303 -13.14 -16.46 -12.56
C GLY A 303 -14.13 -17.39 -11.86
N VAL A 304 -13.82 -17.71 -10.61
CA VAL A 304 -14.59 -18.59 -9.73
C VAL A 304 -15.12 -17.82 -8.53
N ARG A 305 -16.10 -18.39 -7.85
CA ARG A 305 -16.58 -17.83 -6.59
C ARG A 305 -15.52 -18.05 -5.52
N ILE A 306 -14.95 -16.98 -4.98
CA ILE A 306 -13.97 -17.05 -3.90
C ILE A 306 -14.70 -17.02 -2.55
N MET A 307 -15.77 -16.23 -2.46
CA MET A 307 -16.56 -16.09 -1.24
C MET A 307 -18.06 -15.98 -1.52
N LYS A 308 -18.86 -16.44 -0.56
CA LYS A 308 -20.31 -16.22 -0.55
C LYS A 308 -20.60 -14.97 0.26
N LEU A 309 -21.22 -14.00 -0.40
CA LEU A 309 -21.70 -12.77 0.22
C LEU A 309 -23.20 -12.88 0.51
N ASP A 310 -23.64 -12.17 1.53
CA ASP A 310 -25.06 -11.96 1.79
C ASP A 310 -25.71 -11.11 0.68
N PRO A 311 -27.04 -11.23 0.48
CA PRO A 311 -27.74 -10.41 -0.49
C PRO A 311 -27.49 -8.91 -0.26
N ARG A 312 -27.05 -8.20 -1.30
CA ARG A 312 -26.68 -6.76 -1.30
C ARG A 312 -25.35 -6.41 -0.64
N ASP A 313 -24.64 -7.36 -0.04
CA ASP A 313 -23.27 -7.10 0.42
C ASP A 313 -22.29 -7.15 -0.77
N LYS A 314 -21.18 -6.42 -0.63
CA LYS A 314 -20.16 -6.29 -1.67
C LYS A 314 -18.77 -6.25 -1.06
N VAL A 315 -17.78 -6.85 -1.73
CA VAL A 315 -16.37 -6.62 -1.41
C VAL A 315 -16.00 -5.18 -1.77
N ILE A 316 -15.37 -4.47 -0.83
CA ILE A 316 -14.96 -3.07 -0.99
C ILE A 316 -13.45 -2.87 -0.98
N SER A 317 -12.68 -3.79 -0.39
CA SER A 317 -11.22 -3.73 -0.34
C SER A 317 -10.63 -5.13 -0.19
N ILE A 318 -9.38 -5.29 -0.62
CA ILE A 318 -8.56 -6.47 -0.35
C ILE A 318 -7.16 -6.04 0.10
N ALA A 319 -6.64 -6.72 1.11
CA ALA A 319 -5.29 -6.48 1.63
C ALA A 319 -4.50 -7.80 1.62
N LYS A 320 -3.19 -7.70 1.37
CA LYS A 320 -2.30 -8.85 1.45
C LYS A 320 -1.89 -9.06 2.89
N VAL A 321 -2.11 -10.26 3.42
CA VAL A 321 -1.64 -10.63 4.75
C VAL A 321 -0.13 -10.75 4.69
N ILE A 322 0.55 -9.99 5.53
CA ILE A 322 2.00 -10.10 5.66
C ILE A 322 2.30 -11.23 6.64
N SER A 323 2.90 -12.32 6.14
CA SER A 323 3.30 -13.45 6.98
C SER A 323 4.54 -13.12 7.81
N GLU A 324 4.61 -13.68 9.02
CA GLU A 324 5.77 -13.49 9.92
C GLU A 324 7.09 -13.99 9.33
N GLU A 325 7.06 -14.91 8.36
CA GLU A 325 8.24 -15.37 7.62
C GLU A 325 8.74 -14.32 6.62
N LYS A 326 7.85 -13.56 5.98
CA LYS A 326 8.25 -12.42 5.12
C LYS A 326 8.86 -11.29 5.94
N VAL A 327 8.29 -11.01 7.11
CA VAL A 327 8.87 -10.08 8.09
C VAL A 327 10.31 -10.48 8.49
N LYS A 328 10.59 -11.79 8.57
CA LYS A 328 11.96 -12.30 8.80
C LYS A 328 12.87 -12.24 7.57
N LYS A 329 12.34 -12.22 6.34
CA LYS A 329 13.11 -12.20 5.10
C LYS A 329 13.55 -10.79 4.71
N ASP A 330 12.67 -9.81 4.90
CA ASP A 330 13.01 -8.38 4.74
C ASP A 330 14.11 -7.96 5.74
N PHE A 331 14.19 -8.61 6.90
CA PHE A 331 15.26 -8.46 7.87
C PHE A 331 16.65 -8.90 7.34
N THR A 332 16.71 -9.99 6.57
CA THR A 332 17.99 -10.45 5.97
C THR A 332 18.45 -9.60 4.78
N LEU A 333 17.51 -8.94 4.07
CA LEU A 333 17.82 -8.03 2.97
C LEU A 333 18.11 -6.60 3.45
N GLY A 334 17.49 -6.14 4.54
CA GLY A 334 17.76 -4.83 5.17
C GLY A 334 19.12 -4.73 5.88
N ALA A 335 19.80 -5.86 6.11
CA ALA A 335 21.17 -5.90 6.64
C ALA A 335 22.25 -5.71 5.56
N TYR A 336 21.89 -5.75 4.27
CA TYR A 336 22.78 -5.48 3.15
C TYR A 336 22.04 -4.78 2.01
N LYS A 337 21.93 -3.45 2.08
CA LYS A 337 22.28 -2.47 1.02
C LYS A 337 21.68 -1.10 1.31
#